data_AF-A0A2P5C9L0-F1
#
_entry.id   AF-A0A2P5C9L0-F1
#
_cell.length_a   1.000
_cell.length_b   1.000
_cell.length_c   1.000
_cell.angle_alpha   90.00
_cell.angle_beta   90.00
_cell.angle_gamma   90.00
#
_symmetry.space_group_name_H-M   'P 1'
#
loop_
_entity.id
_entity.type
_entity.pdbx_description
1 polymer ?
#
loop_
_entity_poly.entity_id
_entity_poly.type
_entity_poly.pdbx_seq_one_letter_code
_entity_poly.pdbx_strand_id
1 'polypeptide(L)'
;MNKGTTDHLSILNGIVSELEAIEVKIEDEDKVLRVIWSLPPSYEHVKPTLVYGKETVAFSEITSKLLSEERRLTCGGINIPSEGSVLVVDTKKKNSMKKNLICWGCRQSRYLKRNCQKSGACSAKSSKSSDASNIVSYDGDNDLVL
;
A
#
# COMPACT_ATOMS: atom_id res chain seq x y z
N MET A 1 16.77 12.53 -16.35
CA MET A 1 16.95 12.91 -14.94
C MET A 1 15.58 13.28 -14.42
N ASN A 2 14.94 12.40 -13.66
CA ASN A 2 13.60 12.65 -13.15
C ASN A 2 13.77 13.64 -12.01
N LYS A 3 13.40 14.90 -12.19
CA LYS A 3 13.39 15.89 -11.11
C LYS A 3 12.47 15.36 -10.00
N GLY A 4 12.99 15.32 -8.78
CA GLY A 4 12.23 14.84 -7.62
C GLY A 4 11.05 15.77 -7.34
N THR A 5 10.04 15.29 -6.63
CA THR A 5 8.92 16.13 -6.19
C THR A 5 9.40 17.31 -5.33
N THR A 6 10.49 17.11 -4.59
CA THR A 6 11.21 18.18 -3.87
C THR A 6 11.67 19.33 -4.75
N ASP A 7 12.17 19.04 -5.96
CA ASP A 7 12.73 20.06 -6.85
C ASP A 7 11.61 20.96 -7.38
N HIS A 8 10.51 20.34 -7.81
CA HIS A 8 9.32 21.05 -8.26
C HIS A 8 8.73 21.92 -7.14
N LEU A 9 8.70 21.41 -5.91
CA LEU A 9 8.19 22.13 -4.76
C LEU A 9 9.07 23.34 -4.38
N SER A 10 10.39 23.17 -4.44
CA SER A 10 11.35 24.26 -4.20
C SER A 10 11.21 25.38 -5.23
N ILE A 11 11.11 25.03 -6.52
CA ILE A 11 10.91 26.01 -7.60
C ILE A 11 9.59 26.75 -7.41
N LEU A 12 8.51 26.04 -7.09
CA LEU A 12 7.21 26.64 -6.83
C LEU A 12 7.28 27.64 -5.66
N ASN A 13 7.90 27.26 -4.54
CA ASN A 13 8.04 28.13 -3.38
C ASN A 13 8.86 29.39 -3.68
N GLY A 14 9.88 29.29 -4.53
CA GLY A 14 10.63 30.44 -5.02
C GLY A 14 9.76 31.42 -5.79
N ILE A 15 9.01 30.92 -6.77
CA ILE A 15 8.08 31.74 -7.57
C ILE A 15 6.99 32.37 -6.69
N VAL A 16 6.42 31.60 -5.76
CA VAL A 16 5.42 32.10 -4.81
C VAL A 16 6.01 33.24 -3.97
N SER A 17 7.22 33.06 -3.44
CA SER A 17 7.90 34.08 -2.64
C SER A 17 8.16 35.36 -3.43
N GLU A 18 8.59 35.24 -4.69
CA GLU A 18 8.84 36.39 -5.58
C GLU A 18 7.55 37.15 -5.90
N LEU A 19 6.43 36.44 -6.09
CA LEU A 19 5.12 37.05 -6.34
C LEU A 19 4.55 37.69 -5.07
N GLU A 20 4.68 37.05 -3.92
CA GLU A 20 4.25 37.62 -2.63
C GLU A 20 5.07 38.86 -2.27
N ALA A 21 6.34 38.95 -2.70
CA ALA A 21 7.19 40.13 -2.51
C ALA A 21 6.69 41.38 -3.24
N ILE A 22 5.91 41.22 -4.31
CA ILE A 22 5.22 42.32 -5.01
C ILE A 22 3.74 42.41 -4.59
N GLU A 23 3.40 41.89 -3.41
CA GLU A 23 2.06 41.86 -2.81
C GLU A 23 1.01 41.05 -3.60
N VAL A 24 1.43 40.15 -4.49
CA VAL A 24 0.52 39.21 -5.15
C VAL A 24 0.27 38.03 -4.21
N LYS A 25 -0.94 37.95 -3.66
CA LYS A 25 -1.38 36.82 -2.84
C LYS A 25 -1.76 35.65 -3.74
N ILE A 26 -1.20 34.49 -3.46
CA ILE A 26 -1.55 33.24 -4.12
C ILE A 26 -2.25 32.36 -3.10
N GLU A 27 -3.46 31.92 -3.46
CA GLU A 27 -4.26 31.04 -2.61
C GLU A 27 -3.66 29.63 -2.57
N ASP A 28 -3.91 28.91 -1.48
CA ASP A 28 -3.35 27.57 -1.29
C ASP A 28 -3.89 26.59 -2.34
N GLU A 29 -5.14 26.77 -2.77
CA GLU A 29 -5.77 26.03 -3.85
C GLU A 29 -4.96 26.11 -5.15
N ASP A 30 -4.52 27.31 -5.54
CA ASP A 30 -3.70 27.52 -6.73
C ASP A 30 -2.31 26.89 -6.59
N LYS A 31 -1.69 27.04 -5.42
CA LYS A 31 -0.39 26.43 -5.10
C LYS A 31 -0.49 24.91 -5.23
N VAL A 32 -1.57 24.31 -4.72
CA VAL A 32 -1.81 22.86 -4.77
C VAL A 32 -2.09 22.37 -6.19
N LEU A 33 -2.97 23.04 -6.93
CA LEU A 33 -3.27 22.67 -8.33
C LEU A 33 -1.99 22.66 -9.17
N ARG A 34 -1.16 23.67 -9.00
CA ARG A 34 0.10 23.76 -9.73
C ARG A 34 1.04 22.60 -9.41
N VAL A 35 1.13 22.19 -8.14
CA VAL A 35 1.90 21.00 -7.75
C VAL A 35 1.30 19.75 -8.38
N ILE A 36 0.00 19.51 -8.23
CA ILE A 36 -0.68 18.29 -8.72
C ILE A 36 -0.50 18.10 -10.23
N TRP A 37 -0.60 19.17 -11.02
CA TRP A 37 -0.40 19.11 -12.47
C TRP A 37 1.06 18.86 -12.87
N SER A 38 2.02 19.25 -12.03
CA SER A 38 3.44 19.01 -12.29
C SER A 38 3.92 17.61 -11.90
N LEU A 39 3.11 16.82 -11.19
CA LEU A 39 3.52 15.51 -10.69
C LEU A 39 3.71 14.50 -11.84
N PRO A 40 4.78 13.68 -11.79
CA PRO A 40 5.03 12.65 -12.79
C PRO A 40 4.00 11.51 -12.71
N PRO A 41 3.90 10.66 -13.75
CA PRO A 41 2.93 9.56 -13.81
C PRO A 41 3.00 8.58 -12.63
N SER A 42 4.17 8.45 -11.98
CA SER A 42 4.34 7.61 -10.78
C SER A 42 3.49 8.04 -9.58
N TYR A 43 2.85 9.21 -9.62
CA TYR A 43 1.96 9.73 -8.58
C TYR A 43 0.48 9.68 -8.98
N GLU A 44 0.12 9.07 -10.12
CA GLU A 44 -1.26 9.07 -10.63
C GLU A 44 -2.27 8.54 -9.61
N HIS A 45 -1.92 7.51 -8.85
CA HIS A 45 -2.78 6.95 -7.80
C HIS A 45 -2.94 7.87 -6.58
N VAL A 46 -1.99 8.76 -6.30
CA VAL A 46 -2.15 9.70 -5.18
C VAL A 46 -2.89 10.98 -5.56
N LYS A 47 -2.89 11.38 -6.83
CA LYS A 47 -3.56 12.61 -7.29
C LYS A 47 -5.02 12.69 -6.82
N PRO A 48 -5.89 11.68 -7.02
CA PRO A 48 -7.27 11.73 -6.52
C PRO A 48 -7.35 11.87 -5.00
N THR A 49 -6.47 11.16 -4.27
CA THR A 49 -6.42 11.17 -2.80
C THR A 49 -5.93 12.49 -2.20
N LEU A 50 -5.34 13.36 -3.03
CA LEU A 50 -4.97 14.72 -2.63
C LEU A 50 -6.15 15.69 -2.67
N VAL A 51 -7.11 15.48 -3.59
CA VAL A 51 -8.19 16.43 -3.88
C VAL A 51 -9.56 15.95 -3.40
N TYR A 52 -9.81 14.65 -3.45
CA TYR A 52 -11.14 14.08 -3.19
C TYR A 52 -11.54 14.22 -1.71
N GLY A 53 -12.77 14.70 -1.49
CA GLY A 53 -13.37 14.80 -0.15
C GLY A 53 -12.81 15.92 0.73
N LYS A 54 -12.01 16.83 0.17
CA LYS A 54 -11.50 18.01 0.89
C LYS A 54 -12.26 19.26 0.48
N GLU A 55 -12.89 19.91 1.45
CA GLU A 55 -13.58 21.20 1.25
C GLU A 55 -12.60 22.38 1.30
N THR A 56 -11.56 22.28 2.13
CA THR A 56 -10.46 23.25 2.22
C THR A 56 -9.13 22.54 2.02
N VAL A 57 -8.24 23.08 1.18
CA VAL A 57 -6.98 22.43 0.83
C VAL A 57 -5.80 23.25 1.33
N ALA A 58 -5.14 22.81 2.39
CA ALA A 58 -3.94 23.44 2.91
C ALA A 58 -2.70 22.98 2.13
N PHE A 59 -1.90 23.92 1.62
CA PHE A 59 -0.70 23.61 0.83
C PHE A 59 0.33 22.77 1.60
N SER A 60 0.46 23.02 2.90
CA SER A 60 1.36 22.31 3.81
C SER A 60 1.01 20.83 3.99
N GLU A 61 -0.28 20.50 4.02
CA GLU A 61 -0.78 19.13 4.18
C GLU A 61 -0.47 18.31 2.91
N ILE A 62 -0.75 18.90 1.75
CA ILE A 62 -0.48 18.30 0.44
C ILE A 62 1.01 18.04 0.26
N THR A 63 1.85 19.02 0.59
CA THR A 63 3.30 18.89 0.57
C THR A 63 3.78 17.73 1.45
N SER A 64 3.26 17.64 2.69
CA SER A 64 3.65 16.58 3.63
C SER A 64 3.29 15.19 3.11
N LYS A 65 2.10 15.04 2.53
CA LYS A 65 1.62 13.79 1.94
C LYS A 65 2.45 13.38 0.71
N LEU A 66 2.78 14.33 -0.15
CA LEU A 66 3.66 14.13 -1.30
C LEU A 66 5.06 13.68 -0.91
N LEU A 67 5.67 14.32 0.08
CA LEU A 67 7.00 13.92 0.57
C LEU A 67 6.98 12.52 1.21
N SER A 68 5.88 12.15 1.87
CA SER A 68 5.72 10.79 2.37
C SER A 68 5.61 9.77 1.25
N GLU A 69 4.93 10.14 0.17
CA GLU A 69 4.78 9.29 -1.00
C GLU A 69 6.08 9.13 -1.78
N GLU A 70 6.86 10.20 -1.92
CA GLU A 70 8.21 10.14 -2.50
C GLU A 70 9.11 9.18 -1.73
N ARG A 71 9.06 9.22 -0.39
CA ARG A 71 9.77 8.24 0.45
C ARG A 71 9.29 6.81 0.19
N ARG A 72 7.98 6.61 0.02
CA ARG A 72 7.41 5.28 -0.30
C ARG A 72 7.92 4.77 -1.64
N LEU A 73 7.96 5.62 -2.66
CA LEU A 73 8.44 5.28 -4.01
C LEU A 73 9.95 5.04 -4.07
N THR A 74 10.73 5.74 -3.25
CA THR A 74 12.20 5.63 -3.20
C THR A 74 12.69 4.51 -2.28
N CYS A 75 11.97 4.18 -1.22
CA CYS A 75 12.33 3.08 -0.30
C CYS A 75 11.71 1.72 -0.67
N GLY A 76 10.57 1.70 -1.37
CA GLY A 76 9.94 0.49 -1.89
C GLY A 76 10.21 0.35 -3.37
N GLY A 77 11.30 -0.34 -3.74
CA GLY A 77 11.70 -0.53 -5.13
C GLY A 77 10.52 -0.87 -6.04
N ILE A 78 10.38 -0.11 -7.13
CA ILE A 78 9.58 -0.35 -8.34
C ILE A 78 8.40 -1.32 -8.11
N ASN A 79 7.24 -0.79 -7.73
CA ASN A 79 6.02 -1.59 -7.72
C ASN A 79 5.48 -1.70 -9.14
N ILE A 80 5.75 -2.85 -9.77
CA ILE A 80 4.90 -3.42 -10.82
C ILE A 80 3.52 -3.65 -10.17
N PRO A 81 2.39 -3.30 -10.82
CA PRO A 81 1.09 -3.58 -10.24
C PRO A 81 0.82 -5.08 -10.41
N SER A 82 0.82 -5.82 -9.30
CA SER A 82 0.26 -7.15 -9.25
C SER A 82 -0.49 -7.28 -7.94
N GLU A 83 -1.72 -7.77 -8.08
CA GLU A 83 -2.64 -8.07 -6.99
C GLU A 83 -1.96 -8.89 -5.89
N GLY A 84 -2.20 -8.50 -4.64
CA GLY A 84 -1.63 -9.17 -3.47
C GLY A 84 -0.52 -8.37 -2.79
N SER A 85 -0.87 -7.24 -2.18
CA SER A 85 0.00 -6.56 -1.22
C SER A 85 0.18 -7.45 0.02
N VAL A 86 1.21 -8.29 0.00
CA VAL A 86 1.66 -9.02 1.20
C VAL A 86 2.39 -8.02 2.11
N LEU A 87 1.81 -7.79 3.28
CA LEU A 87 2.47 -7.09 4.38
C LEU A 87 3.67 -7.92 4.84
N VAL A 88 4.87 -7.61 4.33
CA VAL A 88 6.10 -8.18 4.89
C VAL A 88 6.39 -7.45 6.19
N VAL A 89 5.87 -7.98 7.29
CA VAL A 89 6.33 -7.62 8.63
C VAL A 89 7.72 -8.22 8.77
N ASP A 90 8.74 -7.38 8.64
CA ASP A 90 10.11 -7.76 8.96
C ASP A 90 10.19 -7.94 10.49
N THR A 91 9.88 -9.15 10.97
CA THR A 91 10.00 -9.49 12.38
C THR A 91 11.48 -9.55 12.71
N LYS A 92 12.05 -8.40 13.11
CA LYS A 92 13.31 -8.35 13.87
C LYS A 92 13.23 -9.45 14.93
N LYS A 93 14.06 -10.48 14.76
CA LYS A 93 14.13 -11.67 15.60
C LYS A 93 14.55 -11.27 17.02
N LYS A 94 13.59 -10.83 17.84
CA LYS A 94 13.74 -10.78 19.28
C LYS A 94 13.76 -12.21 19.78
N ASN A 95 14.90 -12.64 20.30
CA ASN A 95 15.02 -13.84 21.12
C ASN A 95 13.98 -13.73 22.25
N SER A 96 12.88 -14.46 22.15
CA SER A 96 11.87 -14.50 23.18
C SER A 96 11.28 -15.91 23.23
N MET A 97 11.50 -16.51 24.40
CA MET A 97 10.97 -17.75 24.98
C MET A 97 10.20 -18.69 24.06
N LYS A 98 10.64 -19.95 24.05
CA LYS A 98 10.03 -21.11 23.39
C LYS A 98 8.52 -21.17 23.64
N LYS A 99 7.73 -20.50 22.80
CA LYS A 99 6.28 -20.70 22.72
C LYS A 99 6.05 -22.14 22.27
N ASN A 100 5.07 -22.81 22.88
CA ASN A 100 4.73 -24.21 22.64
C ASN A 100 4.46 -24.44 21.13
N LEU A 101 5.51 -24.82 20.42
CA LEU A 101 5.52 -24.97 18.98
C LEU A 101 4.88 -26.32 18.64
N ILE A 102 3.61 -26.32 18.26
CA ILE A 102 2.86 -27.53 17.93
C ILE A 102 2.87 -27.76 16.42
N CYS A 103 3.25 -28.96 16.00
CA CYS A 103 3.14 -29.38 14.61
C CYS A 103 1.67 -29.66 14.25
N TRP A 104 1.14 -28.96 13.26
CA TRP A 104 -0.24 -29.15 12.78
C TRP A 104 -0.50 -30.53 12.12
N GLY A 105 0.56 -31.21 11.65
CA GLY A 105 0.44 -32.53 11.02
C GLY A 105 0.34 -33.70 12.01
N CYS A 106 0.97 -33.60 13.17
CA CYS A 106 1.02 -34.69 14.17
C CYS A 106 0.58 -34.27 15.58
N ARG A 107 0.21 -33.00 15.77
CA ARG A 107 -0.18 -32.36 17.04
C ARG A 107 0.85 -32.48 18.19
N GLN A 108 2.12 -32.76 17.89
CA GLN A 108 3.19 -32.81 18.91
C GLN A 108 3.80 -31.43 19.16
N SER A 109 4.01 -31.09 20.44
CA SER A 109 4.67 -29.87 20.90
C SER A 109 6.18 -30.06 20.96
N ARG A 110 6.91 -29.60 19.93
CA ARG A 110 8.38 -29.53 19.89
C ARG A 110 8.91 -28.85 18.62
N TYR A 111 8.19 -28.98 17.51
CA TYR A 111 8.65 -28.59 16.17
C TYR A 111 7.49 -28.08 15.29
N LEU A 112 7.78 -27.25 14.29
CA LEU A 112 6.85 -26.86 13.23
C LEU A 112 6.69 -28.00 12.21
N LYS A 113 5.59 -27.99 11.43
CA LYS A 113 5.31 -28.99 10.39
C LYS A 113 6.49 -29.26 9.44
N ARG A 114 7.29 -28.23 9.12
CA ARG A 114 8.48 -28.34 8.25
C ARG A 114 9.60 -29.22 8.82
N ASN A 115 9.66 -29.35 10.14
CA ASN A 115 10.66 -30.14 10.86
C ASN A 115 10.08 -31.47 11.37
N CYS A 116 8.92 -31.89 10.84
CA CYS A 116 8.32 -33.17 11.18
C CYS A 116 9.01 -34.29 10.39
N GLN A 117 9.73 -35.18 11.09
CA GLN A 117 10.40 -36.35 10.49
C GLN A 117 9.44 -37.44 9.98
N LYS A 118 8.11 -37.27 10.16
CA LYS A 118 7.10 -38.17 9.60
C LYS A 118 6.70 -37.69 8.20
N SER A 119 7.53 -37.97 7.21
CA SER A 119 7.14 -37.92 5.80
C SER A 119 6.55 -39.28 5.40
N GLY A 120 5.22 -39.40 5.42
CA GLY A 120 4.51 -40.56 4.88
C GLY A 120 3.46 -41.16 5.82
N ALA A 121 2.20 -41.04 5.42
CA ALA A 121 1.00 -41.71 5.94
C ALA A 121 0.58 -41.42 7.39
N CYS A 122 -0.22 -40.36 7.60
CA CYS A 122 -1.22 -40.39 8.66
C CYS A 122 -2.50 -41.03 8.08
N SER A 123 -2.76 -42.26 8.52
CA SER A 123 -3.96 -43.03 8.22
C SER A 123 -5.23 -42.23 8.51
N ALA A 124 -6.14 -42.22 7.54
CA ALA A 124 -7.46 -41.61 7.65
C ALA A 124 -8.21 -42.20 8.85
N LYS A 125 -8.60 -41.34 9.79
CA LYS A 125 -9.76 -41.60 10.63
C LYS A 125 -10.82 -40.56 10.32
N SER A 126 -11.81 -41.04 9.56
CA SER A 126 -13.04 -40.34 9.25
C SER A 126 -13.72 -39.94 10.56
N SER A 127 -14.06 -38.66 10.69
CA SER A 127 -15.22 -38.23 11.46
C SER A 127 -16.06 -37.40 10.50
N LYS A 128 -17.17 -37.99 10.05
CA LYS A 128 -18.26 -37.27 9.37
C LYS A 128 -18.82 -36.23 10.33
N SER A 129 -18.83 -34.97 9.91
CA SER A 129 -19.88 -34.03 10.30
C SER A 129 -20.31 -33.28 9.03
N SER A 130 -21.56 -33.44 8.70
CA SER A 130 -22.26 -32.81 7.58
C SER A 130 -22.30 -31.30 7.77
N ASP A 131 -21.80 -30.57 6.79
CA ASP A 131 -22.35 -29.27 6.40
C ASP A 131 -22.12 -29.12 4.90
N ALA A 132 -23.20 -29.24 4.13
CA ALA A 132 -23.20 -28.98 2.70
C ALA A 132 -23.28 -27.47 2.50
N SER A 133 -22.20 -26.84 2.07
CA SER A 133 -22.24 -25.51 1.48
C SER A 133 -22.37 -25.66 -0.03
N ASN A 134 -23.56 -25.40 -0.57
CA ASN A 134 -23.75 -25.23 -2.01
C ASN A 134 -22.94 -24.01 -2.47
N ILE A 135 -21.86 -24.24 -3.23
CA ILE A 135 -21.28 -23.21 -4.07
C ILE A 135 -22.15 -23.14 -5.33
N VAL A 136 -22.93 -22.08 -5.43
CA VAL A 136 -23.58 -21.69 -6.68
C VAL A 136 -22.51 -21.00 -7.50
N SER A 137 -22.02 -21.65 -8.56
CA SER A 137 -21.21 -20.98 -9.57
C SER A 137 -22.11 -20.05 -10.37
N TYR A 138 -21.82 -18.76 -10.34
CA TYR A 138 -22.33 -17.83 -11.34
C TYR A 138 -21.27 -17.70 -12.43
N ASP A 139 -21.48 -18.38 -13.55
CA ASP A 139 -20.78 -18.11 -14.79
C ASP A 139 -21.37 -16.81 -15.37
N GLY A 140 -20.71 -15.70 -15.07
CA GLY A 140 -21.11 -14.36 -15.51
C GLY A 140 -20.48 -14.00 -16.85
N ASP A 141 -20.88 -14.69 -17.93
CA ASP A 141 -20.72 -14.16 -19.29
C ASP A 141 -22.03 -13.50 -19.71
N ASN A 142 -22.04 -12.16 -19.79
CA ASN A 142 -22.71 -11.41 -20.87
C ASN A 142 -22.54 -9.89 -20.68
N ASP A 143 -21.68 -9.35 -21.54
CA ASP A 143 -21.94 -8.25 -22.46
C ASP A 143 -23.08 -7.28 -22.09
N LEU A 144 -22.71 -6.03 -21.78
CA LEU A 144 -23.64 -4.91 -21.83
C LEU A 144 -22.91 -3.69 -22.40
N VAL A 145 -22.97 -3.65 -23.73
CA VAL A 145 -22.98 -2.44 -24.54
C VAL A 145 -24.06 -1.49 -24.02
N LEU A 146 -23.66 -0.30 -23.59
CA LEU A 146 -24.15 1.01 -24.05
C LEU A 146 -23.35 2.15 -23.42
#